data_AF-A0A917AV65-F1
#
_entry.id   AF-A0A917AV65-F1
#
_cell.length_a   1.000
_cell.length_b   1.000
_cell.length_c   1.000
_cell.angle_alpha   90.00
_cell.angle_beta   90.00
_cell.angle_gamma   90.00
#
_symmetry.space_group_name_H-M   'P 1'
#
loop_
_entity.id
_entity.type
_entity.pdbx_description
1 polymer ?
#
loop_
_entity_poly.entity_id
_entity_poly.type
_entity_poly.pdbx_seq_one_letter_code
_entity_poly.pdbx_strand_id
1 'polypeptide(L)'
;MKKLFLLSVIIFVFLSACGSSRDLSNVKTSLYGHWTDEESGAHYYVGDGILIQVIKDKVEEKTYKVLEHDEVKNMVKIREETESGTVFDREITFKNDKRETAEVMIDASSYKIGKTEFGSEAEKLINERVREANKDNEKKHDWKYIDDKQRP
;
A
#
# COMPACT_ATOMS: atom_id res chain seq x y z
N MET A 1 -31.73 -39.01 20.77
CA MET A 1 -30.33 -38.66 20.42
C MET A 1 -30.27 -37.72 19.20
N LYS A 2 -30.80 -36.50 19.31
CA LYS A 2 -30.80 -35.51 18.19
C LYS A 2 -30.57 -34.06 18.62
N LYS A 3 -30.34 -33.81 19.92
CA LYS A 3 -30.17 -32.45 20.47
C LYS A 3 -28.72 -32.09 20.81
N LEU A 4 -27.77 -33.02 20.72
CA LEU A 4 -26.34 -32.74 20.94
C LEU A 4 -25.61 -32.23 19.68
N PHE A 5 -26.18 -32.39 18.50
CA PHE A 5 -25.51 -32.03 17.24
C PHE A 5 -25.66 -30.55 16.87
N LEU A 6 -26.61 -29.83 17.50
CA LEU A 6 -26.85 -28.41 17.21
C LEU A 6 -25.93 -27.48 18.01
N LEU A 7 -25.28 -27.97 19.07
CA LEU A 7 -24.38 -27.16 19.90
C LEU A 7 -22.93 -27.15 19.37
N SER A 8 -22.52 -28.18 18.61
CA SER A 8 -21.17 -28.31 18.07
C SER A 8 -20.92 -27.47 16.80
N VAL A 9 -21.99 -27.11 16.07
CA VAL A 9 -21.88 -26.28 14.86
C VAL A 9 -21.69 -24.80 15.20
N ILE A 10 -22.27 -24.32 16.31
CA ILE A 10 -22.14 -22.91 16.74
C ILE A 10 -20.72 -22.60 17.22
N ILE A 11 -19.99 -23.58 17.78
CA ILE A 11 -18.61 -23.40 18.22
C ILE A 11 -17.64 -23.29 17.03
N PHE A 12 -17.95 -23.89 15.88
CA PHE A 12 -17.09 -23.81 14.69
C PHE A 12 -17.16 -22.47 13.95
N VAL A 13 -18.29 -21.73 14.04
CA VAL A 13 -18.43 -20.42 13.39
C VAL A 13 -17.66 -19.32 14.14
N PHE A 14 -17.36 -19.50 15.44
CA PHE A 14 -16.52 -18.57 16.19
C PHE A 14 -15.01 -18.82 16.02
N LEU A 15 -14.59 -19.94 15.42
CA LEU A 15 -13.18 -20.23 15.16
C LEU A 15 -12.73 -19.88 13.73
N SER A 16 -13.63 -19.57 12.80
CA SER A 16 -13.26 -18.98 11.50
C SER A 16 -12.87 -17.50 11.59
N ALA A 17 -12.97 -16.89 12.77
CA ALA A 17 -12.29 -15.64 13.12
C ALA A 17 -10.87 -15.89 13.70
N CYS A 18 -10.31 -17.09 13.51
CA CYS A 18 -8.87 -17.31 13.62
C CYS A 18 -8.18 -16.43 12.58
N GLY A 19 -7.73 -15.27 13.06
CA GLY A 19 -6.98 -14.30 12.31
C GLY A 19 -5.90 -14.98 11.50
N SER A 20 -5.95 -14.75 10.20
CA SER A 20 -4.79 -14.87 9.34
C SER A 20 -3.76 -13.87 9.85
N SER A 21 -3.04 -14.21 10.93
CA SER A 21 -2.06 -13.32 11.54
C SER A 21 -1.15 -12.78 10.45
N ARG A 22 -1.16 -11.46 10.25
CA ARG A 22 -0.27 -10.75 9.34
C ARG A 22 1.11 -11.39 9.27
N ASP A 23 1.58 -11.67 8.05
CA ASP A 23 2.93 -12.20 7.86
C ASP A 23 3.97 -11.12 8.15
N LEU A 24 4.58 -11.20 9.33
CA LEU A 24 5.64 -10.31 9.78
C LEU A 24 7.06 -10.90 9.58
N SER A 25 7.19 -12.00 8.83
CA SER A 25 8.47 -12.71 8.66
C SER A 25 9.58 -11.85 8.06
N ASN A 26 9.23 -10.83 7.27
CA ASN A 26 10.15 -9.84 6.70
C ASN A 26 9.42 -8.52 6.43
N VAL A 27 10.19 -7.45 6.21
CA VAL A 27 9.65 -6.09 5.99
C VAL A 27 8.73 -6.04 4.76
N LYS A 28 9.04 -6.79 3.68
CA LYS A 28 8.21 -6.80 2.47
C LYS A 28 6.81 -7.36 2.77
N THR A 29 6.71 -8.55 3.34
CA THR A 29 5.41 -9.19 3.60
C THR A 29 4.64 -8.49 4.70
N SER A 30 5.37 -7.79 5.58
CA SER A 30 4.74 -6.91 6.56
C SER A 30 3.94 -5.80 5.90
N LEU A 31 4.19 -5.39 4.66
CA LEU A 31 3.36 -4.37 4.02
C LEU A 31 1.94 -4.85 3.72
N TYR A 32 1.68 -6.15 3.67
CA TYR A 32 0.38 -6.70 3.27
C TYR A 32 -0.72 -6.43 4.30
N GLY A 33 -1.94 -6.25 3.79
CA GLY A 33 -3.15 -6.00 4.57
C GLY A 33 -3.73 -4.60 4.36
N HIS A 34 -4.51 -4.15 5.34
CA HIS A 34 -5.25 -2.89 5.32
C HIS A 34 -4.55 -1.83 6.15
N TRP A 35 -4.29 -0.68 5.53
CA TRP A 35 -3.69 0.50 6.14
C TRP A 35 -4.59 1.71 5.98
N THR A 36 -4.40 2.70 6.84
CA THR A 36 -5.05 4.00 6.70
C THR A 36 -4.06 5.13 6.92
N ASP A 37 -4.23 6.21 6.15
CA ASP A 37 -3.67 7.52 6.44
C ASP A 37 -4.81 8.41 6.95
N GLU A 38 -4.81 8.68 8.26
CA GLU A 38 -5.87 9.43 8.92
C GLU A 38 -5.94 10.89 8.43
N GLU A 39 -4.82 11.48 8.01
CA GLU A 39 -4.78 12.87 7.55
C GLU A 39 -5.51 13.05 6.21
N SER A 40 -5.28 12.14 5.27
CA SER A 40 -5.95 12.16 3.97
C SER A 40 -7.31 11.43 3.97
N GLY A 41 -7.60 10.66 5.01
CA GLY A 41 -8.75 9.75 5.07
C GLY A 41 -8.63 8.61 4.05
N ALA A 42 -7.41 8.28 3.63
CA ALA A 42 -7.15 7.22 2.68
C ALA A 42 -7.09 5.86 3.36
N HIS A 43 -7.61 4.85 2.67
CA HIS A 43 -7.40 3.45 2.97
C HIS A 43 -6.56 2.80 1.88
N TYR A 44 -5.61 1.97 2.27
CA TYR A 44 -4.74 1.24 1.36
C TYR A 44 -4.85 -0.25 1.65
N TYR A 45 -5.16 -1.03 0.63
CA TYR A 45 -5.22 -2.49 0.69
C TYR A 45 -4.06 -3.02 -0.13
N VAL A 46 -3.08 -3.61 0.53
CA VAL A 46 -1.84 -4.05 -0.10
C VAL A 46 -1.79 -5.57 -0.12
N GLY A 47 -1.60 -6.13 -1.32
CA GLY A 47 -1.33 -7.54 -1.55
C GLY A 47 -0.03 -7.73 -2.34
N ASP A 48 0.28 -8.94 -2.77
CA ASP A 48 1.49 -9.19 -3.56
C ASP A 48 1.41 -8.52 -4.94
N GLY A 49 2.12 -7.41 -5.10
CA GLY A 49 2.23 -6.65 -6.35
C GLY A 49 1.01 -5.77 -6.69
N ILE A 50 0.00 -5.71 -5.81
CA ILE A 50 -1.21 -4.90 -6.00
C ILE A 50 -1.43 -3.99 -4.80
N LEU A 51 -1.76 -2.74 -5.05
CA LEU A 51 -2.12 -1.74 -4.05
C LEU A 51 -3.43 -1.06 -4.49
N ILE A 52 -4.47 -1.19 -3.68
CA ILE A 52 -5.75 -0.52 -3.89
C ILE A 52 -5.84 0.65 -2.91
N GLN A 53 -6.03 1.84 -3.44
CA GLN A 53 -6.22 3.05 -2.67
C GLN A 53 -7.70 3.47 -2.72
N VAL A 54 -8.30 3.69 -1.57
CA VAL A 54 -9.66 4.19 -1.42
C VAL A 54 -9.64 5.52 -0.69
N ILE A 55 -10.10 6.58 -1.34
CA ILE A 55 -10.28 7.90 -0.73
C ILE A 55 -11.70 8.36 -1.00
N LYS A 56 -12.51 8.49 0.06
CA LYS A 56 -13.95 8.79 -0.04
C LYS A 56 -14.63 7.75 -0.95
N ASP A 57 -15.18 8.18 -2.09
CA ASP A 57 -15.87 7.31 -3.05
C ASP A 57 -15.01 6.92 -4.27
N LYS A 58 -13.70 7.25 -4.24
CA LYS A 58 -12.78 6.93 -5.33
C LYS A 58 -11.92 5.73 -4.95
N VAL A 59 -11.93 4.72 -5.82
CA VAL A 59 -11.06 3.56 -5.76
C VAL A 59 -10.07 3.65 -6.91
N GLU A 60 -8.78 3.53 -6.60
CA GLU A 60 -7.69 3.48 -7.58
C GLU A 60 -6.90 2.20 -7.32
N GLU A 61 -6.87 1.31 -8.32
CA GLU A 61 -6.02 0.13 -8.31
C GLU A 61 -4.68 0.46 -8.98
N LYS A 62 -3.59 0.01 -8.35
CA LYS A 62 -2.23 0.18 -8.82
C LYS A 62 -1.51 -1.14 -8.72
N THR A 63 -0.58 -1.36 -9.65
CA THR A 63 0.42 -2.40 -9.48
C THR A 63 1.64 -1.81 -8.79
N TYR A 64 2.42 -2.64 -8.11
CA TYR A 64 3.71 -2.20 -7.60
C TYR A 64 4.76 -3.31 -7.63
N LYS A 65 6.02 -2.90 -7.54
CA LYS A 65 7.15 -3.80 -7.31
C LYS A 65 8.03 -3.28 -6.19
N VAL A 66 8.65 -4.19 -5.45
CA VAL A 66 9.68 -3.84 -4.46
C VAL A 66 10.98 -3.51 -5.19
N LEU A 67 11.56 -2.36 -4.90
CA LEU A 67 12.87 -1.93 -5.41
C LEU A 67 13.98 -2.27 -4.42
N GLU A 68 13.74 -2.04 -3.14
CA GLU A 68 14.71 -2.21 -2.05
C GLU A 68 13.97 -2.56 -0.76
N HIS A 69 14.60 -3.31 0.13
CA HIS A 69 14.15 -3.47 1.50
C HIS A 69 15.35 -3.64 2.45
N ASP A 70 15.20 -3.19 3.70
CA ASP A 70 16.23 -3.23 4.73
C ASP A 70 15.58 -3.59 6.07
N GLU A 71 15.87 -4.79 6.58
CA GLU A 71 15.33 -5.30 7.85
C GLU A 71 15.86 -4.51 9.06
N VAL A 72 17.07 -3.95 8.98
CA VAL A 72 17.67 -3.19 10.08
C VAL A 72 17.01 -1.81 10.19
N LYS A 73 16.73 -1.18 9.06
CA LYS A 73 16.02 0.10 9.00
C LYS A 73 14.49 -0.05 9.07
N ASN A 74 13.98 -1.29 9.05
CA ASN A 74 12.54 -1.57 8.93
C ASN A 74 11.89 -0.85 7.74
N MET A 75 12.59 -0.82 6.59
CA MET A 75 12.23 0.01 5.42
C MET A 75 11.99 -0.84 4.18
N VAL A 76 10.95 -0.51 3.42
CA VAL A 76 10.69 -1.03 2.07
C VAL A 76 10.48 0.12 1.08
N LYS A 77 11.18 0.09 -0.05
CA LYS A 77 10.96 0.99 -1.17
C LYS A 77 10.22 0.26 -2.28
N ILE A 78 9.11 0.81 -2.73
CA ILE A 78 8.29 0.28 -3.82
C ILE A 78 8.20 1.26 -4.98
N ARG A 79 7.97 0.75 -6.18
CA ARG A 79 7.54 1.53 -7.35
C ARG A 79 6.09 1.18 -7.65
N GLU A 80 5.21 2.16 -7.56
CA GLU A 80 3.80 2.08 -7.98
C GLU A 80 3.67 2.40 -9.46
N GLU A 81 2.72 1.73 -10.13
CA GLU A 81 2.29 2.02 -11.49
C GLU A 81 0.76 1.99 -11.55
N THR A 82 0.18 3.13 -11.92
CA THR A 82 -1.26 3.28 -12.15
C THR A 82 -1.67 2.69 -13.51
N GLU A 83 -2.97 2.45 -13.72
CA GLU A 83 -3.49 2.03 -15.03
C GLU A 83 -3.13 2.99 -16.18
N SER A 84 -2.94 4.28 -15.88
CA SER A 84 -2.52 5.28 -16.87
C SER A 84 -1.05 5.13 -17.31
N GLY A 85 -0.28 4.24 -16.67
CA GLY A 85 1.16 4.10 -16.82
C GLY A 85 1.96 5.15 -16.06
N THR A 86 1.31 5.98 -15.24
CA THR A 86 2.01 6.90 -14.33
C THR A 86 2.71 6.07 -13.25
N VAL A 87 4.00 6.36 -13.04
CA VAL A 87 4.86 5.67 -12.07
C VAL A 87 5.49 6.63 -11.08
N PHE A 88 5.66 6.17 -9.84
CA PHE A 88 6.42 6.86 -8.80
C PHE A 88 6.88 5.87 -7.73
N ASP A 89 7.90 6.27 -6.98
CA ASP A 89 8.51 5.50 -5.91
C ASP A 89 7.99 5.99 -4.56
N ARG A 90 7.81 5.04 -3.66
CA ARG A 90 7.40 5.27 -2.27
C ARG A 90 8.35 4.52 -1.35
N GLU A 91 8.86 5.21 -0.34
CA GLU A 91 9.56 4.61 0.78
C GLU A 91 8.62 4.48 1.98
N ILE A 92 8.59 3.30 2.59
CA ILE A 92 7.75 2.98 3.74
C ILE A 92 8.67 2.48 4.85
N THR A 93 8.70 3.19 5.97
CA THR A 93 9.56 2.88 7.12
C THR A 93 8.69 2.59 8.34
N PHE A 94 8.70 1.35 8.81
CA PHE A 94 7.92 0.94 9.99
C PHE A 94 8.53 1.54 11.26
N LYS A 95 7.68 2.13 12.10
CA LYS A 95 8.11 2.84 13.32
C LYS A 95 8.33 1.91 14.52
N ASN A 96 7.99 0.64 14.41
CA ASN A 96 8.12 -0.35 15.49
C ASN A 96 8.23 -1.78 14.94
N ASP A 97 8.69 -2.72 15.78
CA ASP A 97 8.90 -4.12 15.41
C ASP A 97 7.61 -4.90 15.13
N LYS A 98 6.48 -4.44 15.69
CA LYS A 98 5.15 -4.98 15.35
C LYS A 98 4.67 -4.51 13.98
N ARG A 99 5.36 -3.52 13.41
CA ARG A 99 5.09 -2.91 12.11
C ARG A 99 3.64 -2.42 12.00
N GLU A 100 3.04 -1.96 13.09
CA GLU A 100 1.63 -1.50 13.11
C GLU A 100 1.47 -0.06 12.59
N THR A 101 2.56 0.68 12.48
CA THR A 101 2.59 2.06 11.99
C THR A 101 3.81 2.27 11.10
N ALA A 102 3.66 3.05 10.04
CA ALA A 102 4.75 3.39 9.12
C ALA A 102 4.76 4.88 8.78
N GLU A 103 5.96 5.45 8.68
CA GLU A 103 6.16 6.71 7.94
C GLU A 103 6.28 6.37 6.45
N VAL A 104 5.60 7.12 5.62
CA VAL A 104 5.53 6.90 4.18
C VAL A 104 5.92 8.17 3.46
N MET A 105 6.95 8.07 2.62
CA MET A 105 7.46 9.18 1.82
C MET A 105 7.30 8.86 0.35
N ILE A 106 6.73 9.80 -0.41
CA ILE A 106 6.68 9.73 -1.87
C ILE A 106 7.90 10.46 -2.42
N ASP A 107 8.75 9.75 -3.16
CA ASP A 107 9.88 10.36 -3.87
C ASP A 107 9.33 11.09 -5.08
N ALA A 108 9.00 12.36 -4.89
CA ALA A 108 8.34 13.15 -5.92
C ALA A 108 9.24 13.38 -7.16
N SER A 109 10.56 13.17 -7.03
CA SER A 109 11.52 13.19 -8.13
C SER A 109 11.47 11.94 -9.02
N SER A 110 10.88 10.86 -8.53
CA SER A 110 10.68 9.61 -9.29
C SER A 110 9.43 9.64 -10.18
N TYR A 111 8.59 10.67 -10.02
CA TYR A 111 7.32 10.78 -10.72
C TYR A 111 7.50 10.85 -12.23
N LYS A 112 6.78 10.01 -12.94
CA LYS A 112 6.73 10.00 -14.41
C LYS A 112 5.30 9.72 -14.84
N ILE A 113 4.72 10.65 -15.59
CA ILE A 113 3.44 10.50 -16.27
C ILE A 113 3.56 9.41 -17.33
N GLY A 114 2.54 8.56 -17.38
CA GLY A 114 2.39 7.51 -18.38
C GLY A 114 2.15 8.05 -19.78
N LYS A 115 1.61 7.20 -20.67
CA LYS A 115 1.40 7.58 -22.07
C LYS A 115 0.46 8.78 -22.16
N THR A 116 0.89 9.79 -22.90
CA THR A 116 0.06 10.95 -23.24
C THR A 116 -0.28 10.95 -24.72
N GLU A 117 -1.35 11.63 -25.09
CA GLU A 117 -1.75 11.77 -26.51
C GLU A 117 -0.78 12.64 -27.32
N PHE A 118 0.15 13.34 -26.66
CA PHE A 118 1.02 14.36 -27.25
C PHE A 118 2.34 13.81 -27.83
N GLY A 119 2.59 12.50 -27.76
CA GLY A 119 3.79 11.86 -28.28
C GLY A 119 5.03 12.01 -27.40
N SER A 120 6.10 11.27 -27.74
CA SER A 120 7.24 11.02 -26.83
C SER A 120 8.09 12.23 -26.47
N GLU A 121 8.15 13.26 -27.32
CA GLU A 121 8.93 14.48 -27.01
C GLU A 121 8.21 15.38 -26.01
N ALA A 122 6.89 15.55 -26.20
CA ALA A 122 6.06 16.28 -25.24
C ALA A 122 6.02 15.56 -23.89
N GLU A 123 5.94 14.22 -23.87
CA GLU A 123 6.03 13.42 -22.65
C GLU A 123 7.32 13.68 -21.86
N LYS A 124 8.47 13.79 -22.54
CA LYS A 124 9.75 14.09 -21.87
C LYS A 124 9.72 15.47 -21.22
N LEU A 125 9.28 16.49 -21.96
CA LEU A 125 9.19 17.87 -21.45
C LEU A 125 8.21 17.99 -20.28
N ILE A 126 7.08 17.30 -20.35
CA ILE A 126 6.09 17.25 -19.26
C ILE A 126 6.71 16.58 -18.03
N ASN A 127 7.37 15.43 -18.19
CA ASN A 127 7.99 14.72 -17.08
C ASN A 127 9.13 15.51 -16.43
N GLU A 128 9.94 16.21 -17.22
CA GLU A 128 10.98 17.11 -16.70
C GLU A 128 10.37 18.24 -15.86
N ARG A 129 9.34 18.91 -16.36
CA ARG A 129 8.64 19.96 -15.61
C ARG A 129 7.98 19.46 -14.33
N VAL A 130 7.36 18.29 -14.38
CA VAL A 130 6.73 17.68 -13.19
C VAL A 130 7.79 17.35 -12.14
N ARG A 131 8.94 16.82 -12.57
CA ARG A 131 10.07 16.53 -11.68
C ARG A 131 10.63 17.80 -11.02
N GLU A 132 10.80 18.86 -11.79
CA GLU A 132 11.26 20.16 -11.27
C GLU A 132 10.25 20.76 -10.28
N ALA A 133 8.96 20.77 -10.62
CA ALA A 133 7.91 21.30 -9.77
C ALA A 133 7.76 20.52 -8.45
N ASN A 134 8.16 19.25 -8.44
CA ASN A 134 8.04 18.37 -7.30
C ASN A 134 9.34 18.16 -6.52
N LYS A 135 10.46 18.74 -6.95
CA LYS A 135 11.79 18.47 -6.38
C LYS A 135 11.86 18.70 -4.87
N ASP A 136 11.11 19.67 -4.37
CA ASP A 136 11.10 20.05 -2.94
C ASP A 136 9.78 19.65 -2.23
N ASN A 137 8.89 18.91 -2.91
CA ASN A 137 7.57 18.53 -2.41
C ASN A 137 7.53 17.09 -1.86
N GLU A 138 8.48 16.76 -0.98
CA GLU A 138 8.40 15.52 -0.22
C GLU A 138 7.23 15.61 0.76
N LYS A 139 6.23 14.75 0.56
CA LYS A 139 5.13 14.59 1.51
C LYS A 139 5.35 13.35 2.34
N LYS A 140 5.34 13.56 3.65
CA LYS A 140 5.32 12.49 4.64
C LYS A 140 3.88 12.19 5.01
N HIS A 141 3.57 10.90 5.06
CA HIS A 141 2.28 10.37 5.45
C HIS A 141 2.49 9.36 6.58
N ASP A 142 1.57 9.32 7.53
CA ASP A 142 1.60 8.34 8.60
C ASP A 142 0.53 7.28 8.35
N TRP A 143 0.98 6.06 8.08
CA TRP A 143 0.11 4.92 7.87
C TRP A 143 -0.05 4.12 9.16
N LYS A 144 -1.28 3.69 9.41
CA LYS A 144 -1.64 2.81 10.52
C LYS A 144 -2.31 1.55 9.99
N TYR A 145 -1.83 0.42 10.46
CA TYR A 145 -2.39 -0.88 10.10
C TYR A 145 -3.73 -1.11 10.82
N ILE A 146 -4.68 -1.73 10.12
CA ILE A 146 -6.04 -1.97 10.60
C ILE A 146 -6.31 -3.48 10.73
N ASP A 147 -6.27 -4.22 9.63
CA ASP A 147 -6.54 -5.66 9.59
C ASP A 147 -5.90 -6.34 8.36
N ASP A 148 -6.05 -7.66 8.24
CA ASP A 148 -5.47 -8.46 7.16
C ASP A 148 -6.30 -8.46 5.87
N LYS A 149 -7.39 -7.68 5.79
CA LYS A 149 -8.22 -7.65 4.59
C LYS A 149 -7.45 -6.93 3.49
N GLN A 150 -7.35 -7.59 2.35
CA GLN A 150 -6.68 -7.06 1.16
C GLN A 150 -7.67 -6.53 0.12
N ARG A 151 -8.95 -6.43 0.48
CA ARG A 151 -10.00 -5.90 -0.40
C ARG A 151 -10.97 -5.00 0.41
N PRO A 152 -11.36 -3.84 -0.14
CA PRO A 152 -12.39 -2.98 0.44
C PRO A 152 -13.77 -3.65 0.51
#